data_AF-A0A417CQL4-F1
#
_entry.id   AF-A0A417CQL4-F1
#
_cell.length_a   1.000
_cell.length_b   1.000
_cell.length_c   1.000
_cell.angle_alpha   90.00
_cell.angle_beta   90.00
_cell.angle_gamma   90.00
#
_symmetry.space_group_name_H-M   'P 1'
#
loop_
_entity.id
_entity.type
_entity.pdbx_description
1 polymer ?
#
loop_
_entity_poly.entity_id
_entity_poly.type
_entity_poly.pdbx_seq_one_letter_code
_entity_poly.pdbx_strand_id
1 'polypeptide(L)'
;MNIYAKTAAATVVVKRQTSQTSGYQLRYATNSKLKNAKTITIKGNKNNTIFLNGLRAGTTYYMQTRTYMTVKGKKYYSKWSSTGHCTTNRETNSTHQSATPTPTPTPTSTPVPTPTPIPKADLPAHDQKENAPAKYTYEIYGLDKQKADIYTDCLKPLFIKTDNPDPNSFSLIFNGNDSRTSAYRSGSSRFFDDIPLENNDSETTSLEKVKGGYIKYVKFFEAGTYTVEFREYSLSGYTVANTVTLNVLDYDQAENAWLIDIINKTTTADMTPFEKMDAISAYLREPGRFKYLTRYNDHTVDLAADPNEPFFVTYRWNSSTSPSVLGEFAELVGGFDDIHYCFGDYPVGSPSWSIWHYVVKLTIGNETRNYAVCPMGSTGNIEEIKMIDFSDLSNMRKFG
;
A
#
# COMPACT_ATOMS: atom_id res chain seq x y z
N MET A 1 -3.99 15.19 14.48
CA MET A 1 -3.05 14.07 14.67
C MET A 1 -3.76 12.83 14.17
N ASN A 2 -3.03 11.87 13.64
CA ASN A 2 -3.60 10.58 13.19
C ASN A 2 -3.13 9.50 14.15
N ILE A 3 -3.99 8.52 14.45
CA ILE A 3 -3.71 7.45 15.41
C ILE A 3 -4.02 6.13 14.73
N TYR A 4 -3.06 5.21 14.73
CA TYR A 4 -3.19 3.87 14.17
C TYR A 4 -3.01 2.87 15.31
N ALA A 5 -3.95 1.94 15.50
CA ALA A 5 -3.86 0.94 16.56
C ALA A 5 -3.57 -0.45 15.99
N LYS A 6 -2.79 -1.24 16.74
CA LYS A 6 -2.53 -2.66 16.53
C LYS A 6 -2.87 -3.41 17.83
N THR A 7 -2.67 -4.72 17.86
CA THR A 7 -3.02 -5.61 18.98
C THR A 7 -2.43 -5.20 20.33
N ALA A 8 -1.21 -4.66 20.39
CA ALA A 8 -0.60 -4.19 21.64
C ALA A 8 0.22 -2.90 21.45
N ALA A 9 -0.11 -2.14 20.41
CA ALA A 9 0.64 -0.97 20.04
C ALA A 9 -0.25 0.09 19.40
N ALA A 10 0.20 1.34 19.40
CA ALA A 10 -0.40 2.39 18.62
C ALA A 10 0.67 3.33 18.05
N THR A 11 0.47 3.80 16.82
CA THR A 11 1.32 4.78 16.17
C THR A 11 0.56 6.10 16.08
N VAL A 12 1.12 7.17 16.63
CA VAL A 12 0.56 8.51 16.58
C VAL A 12 1.38 9.37 15.65
N VAL A 13 0.76 9.90 14.61
CA VAL A 13 1.40 10.80 13.66
C VAL A 13 0.94 12.23 13.93
N VAL A 14 1.90 13.08 14.25
CA VAL A 14 1.70 14.52 14.47
C VAL A 14 1.92 15.25 13.16
N LYS A 15 1.19 16.34 12.92
CA LYS A 15 1.45 17.21 11.76
C LYS A 15 2.85 17.80 11.89
N ARG A 16 3.74 17.46 10.95
CA ARG A 16 5.13 17.92 10.95
C ARG A 16 5.20 19.44 10.91
N GLN A 17 6.04 20.03 11.77
CA GLN A 17 6.35 21.45 11.76
C GLN A 17 7.76 21.66 11.22
N THR A 18 7.89 22.45 10.16
CA THR A 18 9.16 22.64 9.44
C THR A 18 10.03 23.75 10.05
N SER A 19 9.44 24.64 10.84
CA SER A 19 10.13 25.71 11.57
C SER A 19 9.57 25.85 13.00
N GLN A 20 10.32 26.53 13.88
CA GLN A 20 9.89 26.90 15.24
C GLN A 20 9.40 25.74 16.13
N THR A 21 9.83 24.51 15.86
CA THR A 21 9.49 23.31 16.65
C THR A 21 10.74 22.48 16.82
N SER A 22 10.98 21.98 18.03
CA SER A 22 12.12 21.12 18.34
C SER A 22 11.70 19.66 18.56
N GLY A 23 10.40 19.41 18.63
CA GLY A 23 9.86 18.08 18.79
C GLY A 23 8.39 18.10 19.19
N TYR A 24 7.89 16.93 19.56
CA TYR A 24 6.49 16.73 19.90
C TYR A 24 6.38 16.07 21.26
N GLN A 25 5.25 16.29 21.91
CA GLN A 25 4.88 15.59 23.13
C GLN A 25 3.52 14.95 22.92
N LEU A 26 3.40 13.70 23.33
CA LEU A 26 2.16 12.93 23.37
C LEU A 26 1.82 12.66 24.82
N ARG A 27 0.57 12.88 25.21
CA ARG A 27 0.02 12.31 26.43
C ARG A 27 -1.08 11.33 26.10
N TYR A 28 -1.16 10.22 26.82
CA TYR A 28 -2.18 9.21 26.62
C TYR A 28 -2.61 8.52 27.92
N ALA A 29 -3.86 8.10 27.99
CA ALA A 29 -4.45 7.37 29.11
C ALA A 29 -5.66 6.54 28.65
N THR A 30 -6.12 5.58 29.46
CA THR A 30 -7.36 4.83 29.20
C THR A 30 -8.64 5.59 29.60
N ASN A 31 -8.51 6.82 30.12
CA ASN A 31 -9.64 7.68 30.46
C ASN A 31 -9.64 8.94 29.57
N SER A 32 -10.83 9.32 29.09
CA SER A 32 -11.03 10.46 28.17
C SER A 32 -10.63 11.82 28.75
N LYS A 33 -10.59 11.94 30.08
CA LYS A 33 -10.15 13.13 30.81
C LYS A 33 -8.62 13.26 30.89
N LEU A 34 -7.86 12.26 30.41
CA LEU A 34 -6.39 12.20 30.45
C LEU A 34 -5.80 12.44 31.87
N LYS A 35 -6.54 12.03 32.91
CA LYS A 35 -6.05 12.04 34.29
C LYS A 35 -4.90 11.05 34.43
N ASN A 36 -3.80 11.48 35.06
CA ASN A 36 -2.58 10.69 35.25
C ASN A 36 -2.01 10.11 33.93
N ALA A 37 -2.18 10.84 32.82
CA ALA A 37 -1.73 10.39 31.50
C ALA A 37 -0.22 10.20 31.43
N LYS A 38 0.20 9.09 30.82
CA LYS A 38 1.60 8.84 30.46
C LYS A 38 2.02 9.83 29.37
N THR A 39 3.24 10.35 29.46
CA THR A 39 3.73 11.38 28.54
C THR A 39 5.02 10.94 27.85
N ILE A 40 5.04 10.99 26.52
CA ILE A 40 6.20 10.70 25.68
C ILE A 40 6.65 11.98 25.00
N THR A 41 7.97 12.19 24.96
CA THR A 41 8.56 13.36 24.29
C THR A 41 9.48 12.88 23.16
N ILE A 42 9.22 13.34 21.94
CA ILE A 42 10.03 13.04 20.77
C ILE A 42 10.88 14.25 20.42
N LYS A 43 12.19 14.03 20.30
CA LYS A 43 13.15 15.04 19.85
C LYS A 43 13.23 15.05 18.33
N GLY A 44 13.40 16.25 17.77
CA GLY A 44 13.48 16.48 16.34
C GLY A 44 12.11 16.79 15.76
N ASN A 45 12.04 17.83 14.93
CA ASN A 45 10.82 18.18 14.21
C ASN A 45 10.62 17.36 12.93
N LYS A 46 11.67 16.68 12.45
CA LYS A 46 11.62 15.71 11.35
C LYS A 46 10.88 14.42 11.73
N ASN A 47 10.97 14.00 12.98
CA ASN A 47 10.35 12.78 13.50
C ASN A 47 8.96 13.08 14.04
N ASN A 48 7.96 13.02 13.18
CA ASN A 48 6.57 13.33 13.54
C ASN A 48 5.73 12.08 13.89
N THR A 49 6.36 10.90 13.98
CA THR A 49 5.71 9.63 14.31
C THR A 49 6.11 9.16 15.70
N ILE A 50 5.12 8.77 16.51
CA ILE A 50 5.26 8.34 17.90
C ILE A 50 4.77 6.90 18.04
N PHE A 51 5.66 6.00 18.40
CA PHE A 51 5.31 4.60 18.64
C PHE A 51 5.00 4.37 20.13
N LEU A 52 3.80 3.89 20.41
CA LEU A 52 3.36 3.38 21.69
C LEU A 52 3.39 1.85 21.63
N ASN A 53 4.33 1.24 22.32
CA ASN A 53 4.44 -0.22 22.44
C ASN A 53 4.02 -0.66 23.85
N GLY A 54 3.56 -1.90 23.99
CA GLY A 54 3.15 -2.47 25.28
C GLY A 54 1.83 -1.89 25.79
N LEU A 55 0.93 -1.52 24.88
CA LEU A 55 -0.46 -1.20 25.22
C LEU A 55 -1.24 -2.50 25.46
N ARG A 56 -2.24 -2.45 26.35
CA ARG A 56 -3.12 -3.60 26.57
C ARG A 56 -3.99 -3.81 25.33
N ALA A 57 -4.11 -5.04 24.86
CA ALA A 57 -5.00 -5.42 23.76
C ALA A 57 -6.48 -5.14 24.07
N GLY A 58 -7.29 -4.90 23.03
CA GLY A 58 -8.73 -4.64 23.15
C GLY A 58 -9.11 -3.43 23.99
N THR A 59 -8.19 -2.47 24.21
CA THR A 59 -8.34 -1.38 25.18
C THR A 59 -8.34 -0.03 24.47
N THR A 60 -9.29 0.84 24.83
CA THR A 60 -9.36 2.21 24.31
C THR A 60 -8.37 3.13 25.03
N TYR A 61 -7.57 3.85 24.26
CA TYR A 61 -6.64 4.86 24.72
C TYR A 61 -7.01 6.22 24.13
N TYR A 62 -7.15 7.20 25.01
CA TYR A 62 -7.32 8.61 24.66
C TYR A 62 -5.97 9.29 24.68
N MET A 63 -5.78 10.24 23.78
CA MET A 63 -4.49 10.90 23.62
C MET A 63 -4.60 12.32 23.08
N GLN A 64 -3.55 13.09 23.34
CA GLN A 64 -3.36 14.45 22.82
C GLN A 64 -1.91 14.67 22.50
N THR A 65 -1.65 15.48 21.47
CA THR A 65 -0.30 15.87 21.08
C THR A 65 -0.12 17.37 21.23
N ARG A 66 1.11 17.80 21.46
CA ARG A 66 1.52 19.20 21.38
C ARG A 66 2.92 19.29 20.83
N THR A 67 3.23 20.39 20.18
CA THR A 67 4.61 20.70 19.81
C THR A 67 5.34 21.23 21.03
N TYR A 68 6.65 21.05 21.05
CA TYR A 68 7.50 21.84 21.92
C TYR A 68 8.68 22.39 21.13
N MET A 69 9.11 23.56 21.53
CA MET A 69 10.37 24.13 21.10
C MET A 69 11.31 24.17 22.29
N THR A 70 12.54 23.71 22.09
CA THR A 70 13.61 23.88 23.06
C THR A 70 14.33 25.17 22.69
N VAL A 71 14.07 26.22 23.45
CA VAL A 71 14.78 27.49 23.32
C VAL A 71 15.69 27.56 24.52
N LYS A 72 17.01 27.51 24.28
CA LYS A 72 18.02 27.69 25.33
C LYS A 72 17.97 26.61 26.43
N GLY A 73 17.64 25.37 26.05
CA GLY A 73 17.48 24.22 26.98
C GLY A 73 16.11 24.13 27.68
N LYS A 74 15.29 25.19 27.66
CA LYS A 74 13.93 25.19 28.23
C LYS A 74 12.91 24.79 27.16
N LYS A 75 12.05 23.81 27.47
CA LYS A 75 10.95 23.39 26.59
C LYS A 75 9.75 24.31 26.77
N TYR A 76 9.33 24.96 25.69
CA TYR A 76 8.09 25.70 25.60
C TYR A 76 7.11 24.86 24.82
N TYR A 77 5.92 24.67 25.39
CA TYR A 77 4.93 23.75 24.86
C TYR A 77 3.77 24.55 24.30
N SER A 78 3.26 24.14 23.13
CA SER A 78 1.98 24.64 22.64
C SER A 78 0.81 24.09 23.46
N LYS A 79 -0.39 24.59 23.20
CA LYS A 79 -1.62 24.00 23.73
C LYS A 79 -1.72 22.55 23.27
N TRP A 80 -2.27 21.70 24.12
CA TRP A 80 -2.64 20.35 23.71
C TRP A 80 -3.65 20.40 22.56
N SER A 81 -3.51 19.47 21.62
CA SER A 81 -4.49 19.24 20.55
C SER A 81 -5.86 18.87 21.12
N SER A 82 -6.86 18.82 20.25
CA SER A 82 -8.08 18.07 20.54
C SER A 82 -7.74 16.62 20.92
N THR A 83 -8.58 16.03 21.77
CA THR A 83 -8.44 14.63 22.20
C THR A 83 -8.81 13.70 21.06
N GLY A 84 -7.88 12.87 20.64
CA GLY A 84 -8.16 11.70 19.80
C GLY A 84 -8.18 10.43 20.65
N HIS A 85 -8.64 9.34 20.06
CA HIS A 85 -8.63 8.04 20.72
C HIS A 85 -8.45 6.92 19.71
N CYS A 86 -8.03 5.76 20.18
CA CYS A 86 -8.00 4.53 19.41
C CYS A 86 -8.24 3.33 20.33
N THR A 87 -8.73 2.23 19.78
CA THR A 87 -8.86 0.96 20.50
C THR A 87 -7.86 -0.02 19.92
N THR A 88 -7.00 -0.60 20.77
CA THR A 88 -6.06 -1.65 20.35
C THR A 88 -6.83 -2.91 19.93
N ASN A 89 -6.31 -3.63 18.93
CA ASN A 89 -6.97 -4.85 18.47
C ASN A 89 -6.95 -5.90 19.58
N ARG A 90 -7.89 -6.84 19.56
CA ARG A 90 -7.85 -8.00 20.48
C ARG A 90 -6.74 -8.96 20.02
N GLU A 91 -6.17 -9.69 20.97
CA GLU A 91 -5.23 -10.76 20.64
C GLU A 91 -5.95 -11.85 19.85
N THR A 92 -5.53 -12.05 18.60
CA THR A 92 -5.78 -13.28 17.86
C THR A 92 -4.63 -14.21 18.22
N ASN A 93 -4.93 -15.41 18.73
CA ASN A 93 -3.92 -16.43 19.03
C ASN A 93 -3.18 -16.83 17.75
N SER A 94 -2.08 -16.14 17.44
CA SER A 94 -1.06 -16.61 16.50
C SER A 94 0.29 -16.13 17.00
N THR A 95 1.07 -17.08 17.51
CA THR A 95 2.34 -16.90 18.20
C THR A 95 3.49 -16.75 17.23
N HIS A 96 4.04 -15.55 17.05
CA HIS A 96 5.46 -15.39 16.68
C HIS A 96 6.05 -14.12 17.32
N GLN A 97 7.01 -14.31 18.23
CA GLN A 97 7.77 -13.28 18.94
C GLN A 97 8.98 -12.80 18.11
N SER A 98 9.30 -11.50 18.16
CA SER A 98 10.62 -10.99 17.78
C SER A 98 11.03 -9.79 18.65
N ALA A 99 12.30 -9.77 19.07
CA ALA A 99 12.86 -8.90 20.12
C ALA A 99 13.42 -7.55 19.60
N THR A 100 13.58 -6.56 20.49
CA THR A 100 13.98 -5.15 20.20
C THR A 100 15.25 -4.73 20.98
N PRO A 101 16.17 -3.90 20.41
CA PRO A 101 17.30 -3.33 21.17
C PRO A 101 17.15 -1.82 21.55
N THR A 102 17.94 -1.41 22.55
CA THR A 102 17.88 -0.16 23.37
C THR A 102 18.82 0.97 22.89
N PRO A 103 18.52 2.29 23.11
CA PRO A 103 19.43 3.40 22.75
C PRO A 103 20.07 4.17 23.93
N THR A 104 21.23 4.80 23.68
CA THR A 104 22.05 5.61 24.62
C THR A 104 22.05 7.13 24.29
N PRO A 105 22.17 8.08 25.25
CA PRO A 105 21.98 9.52 25.03
C PRO A 105 23.22 10.42 25.28
N THR A 106 23.31 11.63 24.67
CA THR A 106 24.14 12.79 25.16
C THR A 106 23.74 14.16 24.49
N PRO A 107 24.33 15.36 24.79
CA PRO A 107 23.91 16.37 25.77
C PRO A 107 23.48 17.76 25.20
N THR A 108 23.31 18.74 26.11
CA THR A 108 22.62 20.06 26.04
C THR A 108 23.58 21.27 25.90
N SER A 109 23.12 22.38 25.30
CA SER A 109 23.68 23.74 25.56
C SER A 109 22.65 24.90 25.42
N THR A 110 23.07 26.09 25.88
CA THR A 110 22.34 27.19 26.55
C THR A 110 22.23 28.45 25.62
N PRO A 111 21.99 29.73 26.02
CA PRO A 111 20.98 30.61 25.38
C PRO A 111 21.45 31.75 24.43
N VAL A 112 20.77 32.03 23.28
CA VAL A 112 20.63 33.43 22.72
C VAL A 112 19.24 33.72 22.04
N PRO A 113 18.81 34.98 21.80
CA PRO A 113 17.59 35.64 22.32
C PRO A 113 16.38 35.68 21.36
N THR A 114 15.24 36.13 21.91
CA THR A 114 13.87 36.08 21.35
C THR A 114 13.52 37.31 20.50
N PRO A 115 12.87 37.18 19.32
CA PRO A 115 12.08 38.25 18.73
C PRO A 115 10.58 38.14 19.08
N THR A 116 9.96 39.29 19.31
CA THR A 116 8.58 39.53 19.73
C THR A 116 7.55 39.16 18.64
N PRO A 117 6.35 38.63 18.97
CA PRO A 117 5.38 38.13 17.99
C PRO A 117 4.47 39.21 17.39
N ILE A 118 4.11 39.04 16.12
CA ILE A 118 3.10 39.82 15.39
C ILE A 118 1.70 39.19 15.62
N PRO A 119 0.61 39.98 15.76
CA PRO A 119 -0.71 39.48 16.18
C PRO A 119 -1.50 38.72 15.11
N LYS A 120 -2.31 37.76 15.57
CA LYS A 120 -3.32 36.99 14.82
C LYS A 120 -4.41 37.91 14.22
N ALA A 121 -4.52 37.93 12.90
CA ALA A 121 -5.77 38.16 12.19
C ALA A 121 -5.80 37.25 10.95
N ASP A 122 -6.90 36.51 10.82
CA ASP A 122 -7.45 35.79 9.65
C ASP A 122 -6.55 34.84 8.83
N LEU A 123 -6.68 33.54 9.10
CA LEU A 123 -6.28 32.47 8.18
C LEU A 123 -7.51 32.01 7.37
N PRO A 124 -7.39 31.78 6.05
CA PRO A 124 -8.53 31.42 5.20
C PRO A 124 -9.12 30.03 5.47
N ALA A 125 -10.42 29.89 5.18
CA ALA A 125 -11.19 28.65 5.31
C ALA A 125 -11.03 27.73 4.09
N HIS A 126 -9.87 27.09 3.92
CA HIS A 126 -9.58 26.20 2.78
C HIS A 126 -10.52 24.98 2.59
N ASP A 127 -11.38 24.67 3.57
CA ASP A 127 -12.31 23.52 3.52
C ASP A 127 -13.75 23.89 3.10
N GLN A 128 -14.00 25.14 2.67
CA GLN A 128 -15.32 25.53 2.17
C GLN A 128 -15.46 25.26 0.67
N LYS A 129 -16.54 24.59 0.28
CA LYS A 129 -16.90 24.42 -1.13
C LYS A 129 -17.39 25.74 -1.71
N GLU A 130 -16.83 26.14 -2.83
CA GLU A 130 -17.19 27.34 -3.58
C GLU A 130 -18.13 27.00 -4.75
N ASN A 131 -18.86 28.03 -5.22
CA ASN A 131 -19.70 27.94 -6.42
C ASN A 131 -18.97 28.42 -7.69
N ALA A 132 -17.67 28.74 -7.61
CA ALA A 132 -16.88 29.14 -8.76
C ALA A 132 -16.63 27.93 -9.70
N PRO A 133 -16.59 28.13 -11.03
CA PRO A 133 -16.24 27.06 -11.96
C PRO A 133 -14.77 26.66 -11.83
N ALA A 134 -14.46 25.41 -12.14
CA ALA A 134 -13.09 24.94 -12.19
C ALA A 134 -12.30 25.60 -13.32
N LYS A 135 -11.01 25.82 -13.09
CA LYS A 135 -10.10 26.48 -14.04
C LYS A 135 -9.45 25.50 -14.99
N TYR A 136 -9.23 24.26 -14.54
CA TYR A 136 -8.54 23.23 -15.30
C TYR A 136 -9.43 22.00 -15.49
N THR A 137 -9.00 21.14 -16.40
CA THR A 137 -9.64 19.88 -16.75
C THR A 137 -8.99 18.72 -16.01
N TYR A 138 -9.78 17.70 -15.65
CA TYR A 138 -9.25 16.50 -14.99
C TYR A 138 -9.93 15.25 -15.55
N GLU A 139 -9.11 14.33 -16.03
CA GLU A 139 -9.52 12.98 -16.41
C GLU A 139 -8.61 11.97 -15.71
N ILE A 140 -9.11 10.76 -15.50
CA ILE A 140 -8.36 9.70 -14.84
C ILE A 140 -8.31 8.44 -15.69
N TYR A 141 -7.13 7.83 -15.75
CA TYR A 141 -6.86 6.68 -16.58
C TYR A 141 -6.13 5.59 -15.81
N GLY A 142 -6.52 4.34 -16.01
CA GLY A 142 -5.74 3.16 -15.67
C GLY A 142 -4.76 2.84 -16.79
N LEU A 143 -3.51 2.52 -16.42
CA LEU A 143 -2.40 2.34 -17.38
C LEU A 143 -2.30 0.94 -17.97
N ASP A 144 -2.93 -0.05 -17.34
CA ASP A 144 -2.90 -1.44 -17.76
C ASP A 144 -3.51 -1.62 -19.15
N LYS A 145 -2.73 -2.16 -20.10
CA LYS A 145 -3.16 -2.43 -21.49
C LYS A 145 -4.33 -3.41 -21.57
N GLN A 146 -4.47 -4.31 -20.59
CA GLN A 146 -5.58 -5.26 -20.50
C GLN A 146 -6.87 -4.57 -19.99
N LYS A 147 -6.77 -3.32 -19.53
CA LYS A 147 -7.87 -2.53 -18.96
C LYS A 147 -8.57 -3.26 -17.82
N ALA A 148 -7.81 -4.06 -17.07
CA ALA A 148 -8.31 -4.86 -15.98
C ALA A 148 -9.01 -4.02 -14.91
N ASP A 149 -9.82 -4.68 -14.10
CA ASP A 149 -10.39 -4.07 -12.91
C ASP A 149 -9.34 -3.75 -11.85
N ILE A 150 -9.73 -2.88 -10.92
CA ILE A 150 -8.91 -2.53 -9.76
C ILE A 150 -9.24 -3.54 -8.67
N TYR A 151 -8.23 -4.12 -8.06
CA TYR A 151 -8.38 -5.05 -6.95
C TYR A 151 -7.84 -4.43 -5.66
N THR A 152 -8.37 -4.85 -4.52
CA THR A 152 -7.74 -4.59 -3.23
C THR A 152 -6.33 -5.15 -3.21
N ASP A 153 -5.53 -4.59 -2.32
CA ASP A 153 -4.15 -4.97 -2.08
C ASP A 153 -3.12 -4.85 -3.24
N CYS A 154 -3.56 -4.55 -4.45
CA CYS A 154 -2.68 -4.23 -5.58
C CYS A 154 -2.34 -2.73 -5.63
N LEU A 155 -1.05 -2.41 -5.78
CA LEU A 155 -0.63 -1.04 -6.09
C LEU A 155 -1.02 -0.70 -7.53
N LYS A 156 -1.78 0.38 -7.74
CA LYS A 156 -2.21 0.84 -9.06
C LYS A 156 -1.73 2.26 -9.36
N PRO A 157 -1.02 2.49 -10.48
CA PRO A 157 -0.73 3.82 -10.98
C PRO A 157 -1.93 4.35 -11.77
N LEU A 158 -2.42 5.53 -11.39
CA LEU A 158 -3.48 6.23 -12.09
C LEU A 158 -2.90 7.47 -12.77
N PHE A 159 -3.14 7.61 -14.07
CA PHE A 159 -2.78 8.82 -14.80
C PHE A 159 -3.89 9.85 -14.73
N ILE A 160 -3.52 11.01 -14.19
CA ILE A 160 -4.37 12.19 -14.08
C ILE A 160 -4.01 13.11 -15.23
N LYS A 161 -4.81 13.08 -16.29
CA LYS A 161 -4.64 13.99 -17.43
C LYS A 161 -5.27 15.33 -17.06
N THR A 162 -4.45 16.38 -17.06
CA THR A 162 -4.87 17.73 -16.67
C THR A 162 -3.95 18.78 -17.30
N ASP A 163 -4.52 19.93 -17.60
CA ASP A 163 -3.82 21.15 -17.99
C ASP A 163 -3.39 22.01 -16.79
N ASN A 164 -3.68 21.57 -15.55
CA ASN A 164 -3.19 22.22 -14.34
C ASN A 164 -1.67 22.04 -14.19
N PRO A 165 -0.86 23.12 -14.20
CA PRO A 165 0.59 23.01 -14.08
C PRO A 165 1.08 22.82 -12.63
N ASP A 166 0.27 23.12 -11.62
CA ASP A 166 0.67 23.09 -10.20
C ASP A 166 0.05 21.89 -9.45
N PRO A 167 0.84 20.84 -9.13
CA PRO A 167 0.36 19.67 -8.38
C PRO A 167 -0.09 19.97 -6.94
N ASN A 168 0.24 21.15 -6.39
CA ASN A 168 -0.17 21.53 -5.04
C ASN A 168 -1.50 22.31 -5.01
N SER A 169 -1.99 22.71 -6.19
CA SER A 169 -3.23 23.48 -6.32
C SER A 169 -4.49 22.60 -6.39
N PHE A 170 -4.33 21.28 -6.47
CA PHE A 170 -5.46 20.36 -6.51
C PHE A 170 -5.21 19.08 -5.71
N SER A 171 -6.30 18.39 -5.35
CA SER A 171 -6.25 17.07 -4.73
C SER A 171 -7.31 16.14 -5.32
N LEU A 172 -7.11 14.85 -5.10
CA LEU A 172 -8.11 13.83 -5.37
C LEU A 172 -8.63 13.30 -4.03
N ILE A 173 -9.89 13.59 -3.74
CA ILE A 173 -10.58 13.16 -2.51
C ILE A 173 -11.42 11.94 -2.80
N PHE A 174 -11.18 10.87 -2.05
CA PHE A 174 -11.88 9.60 -2.19
C PHE A 174 -12.88 9.49 -1.05
N ASN A 175 -14.16 9.27 -1.35
CA ASN A 175 -15.25 9.09 -0.39
C ASN A 175 -15.23 10.12 0.77
N GLY A 176 -15.04 11.41 0.49
CA GLY A 176 -15.10 12.44 1.53
C GLY A 176 -13.96 12.41 2.55
N ASN A 177 -12.77 11.93 2.15
CA ASN A 177 -11.48 11.90 2.89
C ASN A 177 -11.13 10.53 3.51
N ASP A 178 -11.59 9.45 2.87
CA ASP A 178 -11.33 8.08 3.29
C ASP A 178 -9.92 7.58 2.92
N SER A 179 -9.42 6.74 3.82
CA SER A 179 -8.12 6.15 4.00
C SER A 179 -7.57 5.45 2.76
N ARG A 180 -6.55 6.07 2.15
CA ARG A 180 -5.60 5.37 1.28
C ARG A 180 -4.19 5.75 1.67
N THR A 181 -3.29 4.79 1.58
CA THR A 181 -1.87 5.11 1.44
C THR A 181 -1.67 5.62 0.02
N SER A 182 -1.42 6.92 -0.12
CA SER A 182 -0.58 7.36 -1.24
C SER A 182 0.77 6.72 -0.99
N ALA A 183 1.20 5.79 -1.84
CA ALA A 183 2.54 5.24 -1.72
C ALA A 183 3.54 6.39 -1.89
N TYR A 184 4.26 6.72 -0.81
CA TYR A 184 5.24 7.80 -0.79
C TYR A 184 6.60 7.21 -1.12
N ARG A 185 7.30 7.84 -2.07
CA ARG A 185 8.63 7.44 -2.48
C ARG A 185 9.68 8.13 -1.58
N SER A 186 10.61 7.36 -1.02
CA SER A 186 11.84 7.91 -0.46
C SER A 186 13.01 7.55 -1.38
N GLY A 187 13.64 8.55 -2.01
CA GLY A 187 14.85 8.36 -2.83
C GLY A 187 14.57 8.04 -4.31
N SER A 188 15.50 7.32 -4.95
CA SER A 188 15.60 7.08 -6.40
C SER A 188 14.85 5.83 -6.91
N SER A 189 14.22 5.03 -6.04
CA SER A 189 13.47 3.82 -6.44
C SER A 189 12.17 4.21 -7.14
N ARG A 190 11.92 3.64 -8.33
CA ARG A 190 10.65 3.73 -9.05
C ARG A 190 9.75 2.57 -8.63
N PHE A 191 8.42 2.79 -8.60
CA PHE A 191 7.46 1.70 -8.43
C PHE A 191 7.21 0.93 -9.72
N PHE A 192 7.32 1.61 -10.87
CA PHE A 192 7.13 1.04 -12.19
C PHE A 192 8.22 1.55 -13.13
N ASP A 193 8.79 0.65 -13.91
CA ASP A 193 9.97 0.90 -14.76
C ASP A 193 9.61 1.57 -16.09
N ASP A 194 8.37 1.44 -16.56
CA ASP A 194 7.87 1.95 -17.85
C ASP A 194 7.19 3.33 -17.79
N ILE A 195 7.23 4.01 -16.64
CA ILE A 195 6.66 5.36 -16.50
C ILE A 195 7.73 6.43 -16.73
N PRO A 196 7.65 7.24 -17.81
CA PRO A 196 8.60 8.33 -18.07
C PRO A 196 8.29 9.58 -17.23
N LEU A 197 8.79 9.60 -16.00
CA LEU A 197 8.68 10.76 -15.10
C LEU A 197 9.48 11.95 -15.61
N GLU A 198 8.88 13.14 -15.61
CA GLU A 198 9.55 14.40 -16.01
C GLU A 198 10.45 14.96 -14.91
N ASN A 199 10.17 14.65 -13.64
CA ASN A 199 10.94 15.11 -12.48
C ASN A 199 11.30 13.95 -11.56
N ASN A 200 12.54 13.92 -11.09
CA ASN A 200 13.04 12.90 -10.16
C ASN A 200 12.83 13.25 -8.68
N ASP A 201 12.34 14.44 -8.32
CA ASP A 201 12.11 14.85 -6.93
C ASP A 201 10.62 15.11 -6.65
N SER A 202 9.93 14.14 -6.03
CA SER A 202 8.53 14.30 -5.58
C SER A 202 8.43 14.51 -4.06
N GLU A 203 9.40 15.20 -3.43
CA GLU A 203 9.42 15.33 -1.96
C GLU A 203 8.28 16.18 -1.37
N THR A 204 7.50 16.88 -2.22
CA THR A 204 6.46 17.83 -1.78
C THR A 204 5.03 17.40 -2.13
N THR A 205 4.85 16.46 -3.05
CA THR A 205 3.53 16.07 -3.57
C THR A 205 3.43 14.55 -3.76
N SER A 206 2.23 14.01 -3.53
CA SER A 206 1.91 12.60 -3.80
C SER A 206 1.65 12.28 -5.28
N LEU A 207 1.88 13.24 -6.16
CA LEU A 207 1.71 13.18 -7.61
C LEU A 207 3.08 13.29 -8.28
N GLU A 208 3.38 12.38 -9.20
CA GLU A 208 4.61 12.43 -9.99
C GLU A 208 4.32 13.01 -11.37
N LYS A 209 5.15 13.96 -11.83
CA LYS A 209 4.91 14.65 -13.10
C LYS A 209 5.22 13.73 -14.28
N VAL A 210 4.31 13.69 -15.25
CA VAL A 210 4.50 13.07 -16.57
C VAL A 210 3.97 14.01 -17.65
N LYS A 211 4.30 13.73 -18.91
CA LYS A 211 3.79 14.49 -20.05
C LYS A 211 2.25 14.51 -20.03
N GLY A 212 1.67 15.70 -20.08
CA GLY A 212 0.21 15.89 -20.12
C GLY A 212 -0.54 15.70 -18.79
N GLY A 213 0.16 15.53 -17.66
CA GLY A 213 -0.51 15.37 -16.37
C GLY A 213 0.37 14.88 -15.23
N TYR A 214 -0.17 13.96 -14.43
CA TYR A 214 0.49 13.41 -13.24
C TYR A 214 0.15 11.94 -13.01
N ILE A 215 1.02 11.20 -12.34
CA ILE A 215 0.75 9.86 -11.81
C ILE A 215 0.42 9.92 -10.33
N LYS A 216 -0.66 9.24 -9.95
CA LYS A 216 -1.04 8.97 -8.57
C LYS A 216 -0.97 7.47 -8.32
N TYR A 217 -0.11 7.03 -7.40
CA TYR A 217 -0.14 5.65 -6.93
C TYR A 217 -1.20 5.49 -5.84
N VAL A 218 -2.04 4.48 -6.01
CA VAL A 218 -3.12 4.15 -5.08
C VAL A 218 -3.08 2.68 -4.73
N LYS A 219 -3.35 2.37 -3.46
CA LYS A 219 -3.61 1.02 -2.99
C LYS A 219 -4.90 1.07 -2.17
N PHE A 220 -5.85 0.20 -2.50
CA PHE A 220 -7.12 0.07 -1.80
C PHE A 220 -7.06 -1.15 -0.88
N PHE A 221 -7.59 -1.00 0.33
CA PHE A 221 -7.63 -2.08 1.33
C PHE A 221 -9.05 -2.62 1.54
N GLU A 222 -10.05 -1.94 0.98
CA GLU A 222 -11.44 -2.35 1.04
C GLU A 222 -12.01 -2.34 -0.38
N ALA A 223 -12.83 -3.35 -0.68
CA ALA A 223 -13.55 -3.41 -1.93
C ALA A 223 -14.76 -2.48 -1.89
N GLY A 224 -15.22 -2.06 -3.06
CA GLY A 224 -16.43 -1.27 -3.21
C GLY A 224 -16.29 -0.13 -4.21
N THR A 225 -17.28 0.74 -4.16
CA THR A 225 -17.38 1.89 -5.06
C THR A 225 -16.78 3.13 -4.40
N TYR A 226 -15.78 3.69 -5.05
CA TYR A 226 -15.09 4.90 -4.62
C TYR A 226 -15.48 6.08 -5.50
N THR A 227 -16.09 7.08 -4.89
CA THR A 227 -16.26 8.40 -5.50
C THR A 227 -14.97 9.18 -5.36
N VAL A 228 -14.43 9.65 -6.48
CA VAL A 228 -13.20 10.44 -6.54
C VAL A 228 -13.53 11.85 -7.01
N GLU A 229 -13.39 12.81 -6.12
CA GLU A 229 -13.54 14.23 -6.41
C GLU A 229 -12.19 14.86 -6.70
N PHE A 230 -12.08 15.51 -7.86
CA PHE A 230 -10.99 16.42 -8.17
C PHE A 230 -11.32 17.79 -7.59
N ARG A 231 -10.54 18.24 -6.60
CA ARG A 231 -10.76 19.52 -5.93
C ARG A 231 -9.63 20.49 -6.26
N GLU A 232 -9.98 21.64 -6.82
CA GLU A 232 -9.08 22.78 -7.00
C GLU A 232 -9.15 23.69 -5.78
N TYR A 233 -8.00 24.08 -5.23
CA TYR A 233 -7.93 24.94 -4.05
C TYR A 233 -7.66 26.39 -4.44
N SER A 234 -8.34 27.28 -3.74
CA SER A 234 -8.12 28.72 -3.77
C SER A 234 -7.76 29.21 -2.36
N LEU A 235 -7.51 30.51 -2.23
CA LEU A 235 -7.38 31.14 -0.92
C LEU A 235 -8.69 31.16 -0.15
N SER A 236 -9.86 31.01 -0.77
CA SER A 236 -11.16 31.11 -0.10
C SER A 236 -11.85 29.76 0.14
N GLY A 237 -11.33 28.67 -0.42
CA GLY A 237 -12.00 27.37 -0.38
C GLY A 237 -11.55 26.43 -1.50
N TYR A 238 -12.47 25.59 -1.99
CA TYR A 238 -12.23 24.69 -3.12
C TYR A 238 -13.44 24.58 -4.05
N THR A 239 -13.18 24.28 -5.32
CA THR A 239 -14.18 23.88 -6.31
C THR A 239 -14.00 22.41 -6.69
N VAL A 240 -15.10 21.67 -6.82
CA VAL A 240 -15.07 20.30 -7.38
C VAL A 240 -15.06 20.41 -8.91
N ALA A 241 -13.92 20.07 -9.52
CA ALA A 241 -13.70 20.18 -10.96
C ALA A 241 -14.21 18.97 -11.74
N ASN A 242 -14.14 17.78 -11.14
CA ASN A 242 -14.71 16.57 -11.71
C ASN A 242 -15.02 15.57 -10.58
N THR A 243 -15.95 14.66 -10.83
CA THR A 243 -16.26 13.54 -9.95
C THR A 243 -16.36 12.28 -10.79
N VAL A 244 -15.56 11.28 -10.44
CA VAL A 244 -15.51 9.99 -11.14
C VAL A 244 -15.74 8.85 -10.16
N THR A 245 -16.22 7.73 -10.66
CA THR A 245 -16.44 6.53 -9.85
C THR A 245 -15.44 5.46 -10.22
N LEU A 246 -14.79 4.88 -9.22
CA LEU A 246 -13.93 3.70 -9.36
C LEU A 246 -14.59 2.51 -8.66
N ASN A 247 -14.64 1.38 -9.34
CA ASN A 247 -15.06 0.11 -8.72
C ASN A 247 -13.81 -0.69 -8.38
N VAL A 248 -13.68 -1.05 -7.12
CA VAL A 248 -12.59 -1.87 -6.58
C VAL A 248 -13.16 -3.21 -6.17
N LEU A 249 -12.63 -4.28 -6.73
CA LEU A 249 -12.99 -5.66 -6.43
C LEU A 249 -12.14 -6.19 -5.28
N ASP A 250 -12.70 -7.12 -4.51
CA ASP A 250 -11.97 -7.82 -3.46
C ASP A 250 -11.02 -8.85 -4.10
N TYR A 251 -9.73 -8.75 -3.77
CA TYR A 251 -8.68 -9.62 -4.32
C TYR A 251 -8.93 -11.08 -3.97
N ASP A 252 -9.07 -11.39 -2.69
CA ASP A 252 -9.20 -12.76 -2.17
C ASP A 252 -10.47 -13.43 -2.72
N GLN A 253 -11.57 -12.69 -2.80
CA GLN A 253 -12.82 -13.19 -3.39
C GLN A 253 -12.66 -13.49 -4.88
N ALA A 254 -11.99 -12.61 -5.64
CA ALA A 254 -11.79 -12.79 -7.08
C ALA A 254 -10.83 -13.94 -7.38
N GLU A 255 -9.76 -14.08 -6.60
CA GLU A 255 -8.82 -15.19 -6.64
C GLU A 255 -9.52 -16.52 -6.36
N ASN A 256 -10.28 -16.60 -5.26
CA ASN A 256 -11.03 -17.81 -4.93
C ASN A 256 -12.07 -18.17 -6.00
N ALA A 257 -12.75 -17.18 -6.59
CA ALA A 257 -13.67 -17.42 -7.70
C ALA A 257 -12.93 -17.98 -8.94
N TRP A 258 -11.73 -17.48 -9.23
CA TRP A 258 -10.88 -17.96 -10.31
C TRP A 258 -10.39 -19.40 -10.07
N LEU A 259 -10.00 -19.75 -8.85
CA LEU A 259 -9.63 -21.11 -8.46
C LEU A 259 -10.80 -22.09 -8.66
N ILE A 260 -11.98 -21.74 -8.14
CA ILE A 260 -13.19 -22.56 -8.27
C ILE A 260 -13.59 -22.76 -9.74
N ASP A 261 -13.48 -21.71 -10.55
CA ASP A 261 -13.76 -21.80 -11.99
C ASP A 261 -12.84 -22.80 -12.69
N ILE A 262 -11.54 -22.83 -12.37
CA ILE A 262 -10.60 -23.81 -12.92
C ILE A 262 -10.91 -25.23 -12.42
N ILE A 263 -11.19 -25.43 -11.13
CA ILE A 263 -11.60 -26.74 -10.58
C ILE A 263 -12.83 -27.26 -11.34
N ASN A 264 -13.87 -26.43 -11.50
CA ASN A 264 -15.10 -26.81 -12.18
C ASN A 264 -14.88 -27.13 -13.67
N LYS A 265 -13.95 -26.44 -14.32
CA LYS A 265 -13.61 -26.68 -15.74
C LYS A 265 -12.81 -27.96 -15.96
N THR A 266 -12.03 -28.39 -14.97
CA THR A 266 -11.00 -29.41 -15.15
C THR A 266 -11.30 -30.72 -14.45
N THR A 267 -12.28 -30.74 -13.54
CA THR A 267 -12.54 -31.88 -12.66
C THR A 267 -13.99 -32.36 -12.68
N THR A 268 -14.21 -33.59 -12.23
CA THR A 268 -15.55 -34.15 -12.00
C THR A 268 -15.67 -34.68 -10.56
N ALA A 269 -16.90 -34.98 -10.13
CA ALA A 269 -17.17 -35.40 -8.75
C ALA A 269 -16.57 -36.78 -8.41
N ASP A 270 -16.40 -37.62 -9.42
CA ASP A 270 -15.91 -39.00 -9.40
C ASP A 270 -14.37 -39.10 -9.40
N MET A 271 -13.65 -38.01 -9.67
CA MET A 271 -12.20 -37.96 -9.54
C MET A 271 -11.77 -37.96 -8.07
N THR A 272 -10.75 -38.76 -7.76
CA THR A 272 -10.01 -38.70 -6.50
C THR A 272 -9.28 -37.35 -6.34
N PRO A 273 -8.89 -36.93 -5.13
CA PRO A 273 -8.14 -35.68 -4.93
C PRO A 273 -6.87 -35.58 -5.79
N PHE A 274 -6.10 -36.66 -5.91
CA PHE A 274 -4.92 -36.67 -6.77
C PHE A 274 -5.25 -36.53 -8.26
N GLU A 275 -6.29 -37.21 -8.76
CA GLU A 275 -6.73 -37.05 -10.16
C GLU A 275 -7.18 -35.61 -10.45
N LYS A 276 -7.86 -34.96 -9.50
CA LYS A 276 -8.23 -33.54 -9.60
C LYS A 276 -6.99 -32.66 -9.69
N MET A 277 -6.01 -32.86 -8.83
CA MET A 277 -4.76 -32.09 -8.85
C MET A 277 -3.94 -32.33 -10.11
N ASP A 278 -3.95 -33.55 -10.65
CA ASP A 278 -3.30 -33.89 -11.92
C ASP A 278 -3.97 -33.15 -13.09
N ALA A 279 -5.31 -33.11 -13.13
CA ALA A 279 -6.08 -32.41 -14.16
C ALA A 279 -5.91 -30.88 -14.09
N ILE A 280 -5.99 -30.30 -12.89
CA ILE A 280 -5.74 -28.86 -12.66
C ILE A 280 -4.32 -28.51 -13.10
N SER A 281 -3.34 -29.31 -12.67
CA SER A 281 -1.93 -29.08 -13.03
C SER A 281 -1.67 -29.23 -14.54
N ALA A 282 -2.41 -30.11 -15.23
CA ALA A 282 -2.33 -30.23 -16.68
C ALA A 282 -2.87 -28.97 -17.37
N TYR A 283 -4.03 -28.47 -16.95
CA TYR A 283 -4.62 -27.23 -17.45
C TYR A 283 -3.69 -26.02 -17.25
N LEU A 284 -3.11 -25.89 -16.04
CA LEU A 284 -2.18 -24.80 -15.73
C LEU A 284 -0.88 -24.86 -16.55
N ARG A 285 -0.45 -26.06 -16.99
CA ARG A 285 0.75 -26.26 -17.80
C ARG A 285 0.50 -26.16 -19.31
N GLU A 286 -0.72 -25.86 -19.75
CA GLU A 286 -0.99 -25.69 -21.17
C GLU A 286 -0.06 -24.61 -21.79
N PRO A 287 0.63 -24.93 -22.91
CA PRO A 287 1.62 -24.04 -23.49
C PRO A 287 1.08 -22.64 -23.77
N GLY A 288 1.79 -21.62 -23.27
CA GLY A 288 1.46 -20.22 -23.48
C GLY A 288 0.40 -19.64 -22.54
N ARG A 289 -0.21 -20.46 -21.67
CA ARG A 289 -1.21 -19.99 -20.70
C ARG A 289 -0.61 -19.08 -19.64
N PHE A 290 0.47 -19.52 -19.00
CA PHE A 290 1.20 -18.75 -18.01
C PHE A 290 2.57 -18.35 -18.52
N LYS A 291 3.01 -17.16 -18.11
CA LYS A 291 4.36 -16.66 -18.34
C LYS A 291 5.06 -16.45 -17.02
N TYR A 292 6.37 -16.43 -17.04
CA TYR A 292 7.12 -15.97 -15.90
C TYR A 292 6.85 -14.48 -15.65
N LEU A 293 7.13 -13.99 -14.43
CA LEU A 293 7.16 -12.55 -14.15
C LEU A 293 7.98 -11.82 -15.20
N THR A 294 7.62 -10.58 -15.51
CA THR A 294 8.33 -9.80 -16.53
C THR A 294 9.79 -9.62 -16.14
N ARG A 295 10.72 -9.95 -17.05
CA ARG A 295 12.16 -9.85 -16.83
C ARG A 295 12.86 -9.04 -17.89
N TYR A 296 13.75 -8.16 -17.47
CA TYR A 296 14.63 -7.38 -18.32
C TYR A 296 16.06 -7.44 -17.76
N ASN A 297 17.05 -7.77 -18.59
CA ASN A 297 18.45 -7.96 -18.20
C ASN A 297 18.62 -8.85 -16.94
N ASP A 298 17.99 -10.01 -16.94
CA ASP A 298 17.98 -10.99 -15.84
C ASP A 298 17.34 -10.55 -14.52
N HIS A 299 16.75 -9.35 -14.45
CA HIS A 299 16.03 -8.85 -13.29
C HIS A 299 14.52 -8.83 -13.52
N THR A 300 13.75 -9.09 -12.47
CA THR A 300 12.30 -8.84 -12.49
C THR A 300 12.05 -7.34 -12.54
N VAL A 301 11.13 -6.91 -13.39
CA VAL A 301 10.72 -5.51 -13.54
C VAL A 301 9.22 -5.38 -13.36
N ASP A 302 8.78 -4.22 -12.88
CA ASP A 302 7.37 -3.91 -12.66
C ASP A 302 6.90 -2.89 -13.68
N LEU A 303 5.97 -3.30 -14.55
CA LEU A 303 5.47 -2.46 -15.64
C LEU A 303 4.03 -2.04 -15.35
N ALA A 304 3.72 -0.76 -15.46
CA ALA A 304 2.37 -0.24 -15.29
C ALA A 304 1.46 -0.63 -16.46
N ALA A 305 2.01 -0.70 -17.68
CA ALA A 305 1.27 -1.07 -18.88
C ALA A 305 1.07 -2.60 -19.03
N ASP A 306 1.92 -3.42 -18.40
CA ASP A 306 1.83 -4.88 -18.43
C ASP A 306 2.17 -5.48 -17.05
N PRO A 307 1.29 -5.32 -16.06
CA PRO A 307 1.59 -5.61 -14.67
C PRO A 307 1.84 -7.09 -14.40
N ASN A 308 2.62 -7.36 -13.35
CA ASN A 308 2.79 -8.71 -12.80
C ASN A 308 1.58 -9.13 -11.94
N GLU A 309 0.85 -8.18 -11.35
CA GLU A 309 -0.26 -8.44 -10.42
C GLU A 309 -1.61 -7.82 -10.87
N PRO A 310 -2.74 -8.47 -10.55
CA PRO A 310 -2.85 -9.73 -9.80
C PRO A 310 -2.58 -10.97 -10.68
N PHE A 311 -1.96 -12.01 -10.13
CA PHE A 311 -1.43 -13.13 -10.93
C PHE A 311 -2.51 -13.92 -11.68
N PHE A 312 -3.76 -13.93 -11.19
CA PHE A 312 -4.88 -14.65 -11.80
C PHE A 312 -5.52 -13.87 -12.97
N VAL A 313 -5.20 -12.58 -13.10
CA VAL A 313 -5.55 -11.77 -14.28
C VAL A 313 -4.39 -11.73 -15.26
N THR A 314 -3.16 -11.57 -14.76
CA THR A 314 -1.97 -11.38 -15.60
C THR A 314 -1.39 -12.69 -16.11
N TYR A 315 -1.71 -13.81 -15.46
CA TYR A 315 -1.12 -15.13 -15.70
C TYR A 315 0.42 -15.13 -15.62
N ARG A 316 0.99 -14.22 -14.79
CA ARG A 316 2.43 -14.09 -14.56
C ARG A 316 2.82 -14.69 -13.23
N TRP A 317 3.52 -15.83 -13.27
CA TRP A 317 3.85 -16.62 -12.09
C TRP A 317 5.36 -16.71 -11.89
N ASN A 318 5.81 -16.90 -10.65
CA ASN A 318 7.18 -17.28 -10.34
C ASN A 318 7.23 -18.60 -9.54
N SER A 319 8.44 -18.96 -9.12
CA SER A 319 8.69 -20.13 -8.29
C SER A 319 8.10 -20.07 -6.88
N SER A 320 7.64 -18.91 -6.41
CA SER A 320 6.89 -18.77 -5.15
C SER A 320 5.38 -18.89 -5.38
N THR A 321 4.84 -18.27 -6.44
CA THR A 321 3.42 -18.30 -6.77
C THR A 321 2.97 -19.72 -7.11
N SER A 322 3.76 -20.45 -7.91
CA SER A 322 3.44 -21.82 -8.33
C SER A 322 3.04 -22.75 -7.17
N PRO A 323 3.91 -23.01 -6.16
CA PRO A 323 3.54 -23.89 -5.07
C PRO A 323 2.45 -23.31 -4.16
N SER A 324 2.37 -21.97 -3.98
CA SER A 324 1.32 -21.33 -3.17
C SER A 324 -0.07 -21.63 -3.74
N VAL A 325 -0.27 -21.30 -5.02
CA VAL A 325 -1.58 -21.42 -5.67
C VAL A 325 -1.97 -22.89 -5.86
N LEU A 326 -1.01 -23.79 -6.13
CA LEU A 326 -1.29 -25.23 -6.15
C LEU A 326 -1.71 -25.77 -4.77
N GLY A 327 -1.19 -25.20 -3.68
CA GLY A 327 -1.66 -25.50 -2.33
C GLY A 327 -3.08 -25.04 -2.08
N GLU A 328 -3.44 -23.82 -2.52
CA GLU A 328 -4.82 -23.31 -2.45
C GLU A 328 -5.80 -24.17 -3.27
N PHE A 329 -5.39 -24.63 -4.46
CA PHE A 329 -6.16 -25.63 -5.21
C PHE A 329 -6.36 -26.92 -4.41
N ALA A 330 -5.32 -27.43 -3.76
CA ALA A 330 -5.41 -28.64 -2.95
C ALA A 330 -6.32 -28.46 -1.72
N GLU A 331 -6.29 -27.29 -1.08
CA GLU A 331 -7.20 -26.92 0.01
C GLU A 331 -8.67 -26.93 -0.44
N LEU A 332 -8.96 -26.36 -1.61
CA LEU A 332 -10.31 -26.33 -2.19
C LEU A 332 -10.78 -27.69 -2.69
N VAL A 333 -9.88 -28.50 -3.27
CA VAL A 333 -10.17 -29.88 -3.68
C VAL A 333 -10.47 -30.76 -2.47
N GLY A 334 -9.74 -30.56 -1.37
CA GLY A 334 -9.87 -31.28 -0.12
C GLY A 334 -9.43 -32.75 -0.19
N GLY A 335 -9.41 -33.42 0.97
CA GLY A 335 -9.08 -34.85 1.07
C GLY A 335 -7.60 -35.19 1.17
N PHE A 336 -6.72 -34.19 1.33
CA PHE A 336 -5.31 -34.38 1.65
C PHE A 336 -5.07 -34.38 3.17
N ASP A 337 -4.23 -35.30 3.63
CA ASP A 337 -3.80 -35.36 5.03
C ASP A 337 -2.74 -34.30 5.35
N ASP A 338 -1.95 -33.91 4.35
CA ASP A 338 -0.91 -32.88 4.45
C ASP A 338 -0.72 -32.14 3.13
N ILE A 339 -0.52 -30.83 3.24
CA ILE A 339 -0.21 -29.89 2.14
C ILE A 339 1.07 -29.17 2.55
N HIS A 340 2.20 -29.64 2.02
CA HIS A 340 3.52 -29.19 2.47
C HIS A 340 4.22 -28.34 1.40
N TYR A 341 4.51 -27.08 1.75
CA TYR A 341 5.14 -26.10 0.89
C TYR A 341 6.67 -26.16 1.00
N CYS A 342 7.36 -26.61 -0.05
CA CYS A 342 8.81 -26.78 0.00
C CYS A 342 9.64 -25.49 -0.13
N PHE A 343 9.00 -24.34 -0.35
CA PHE A 343 9.70 -23.06 -0.56
C PHE A 343 10.63 -22.67 0.59
N GLY A 344 10.23 -22.97 1.84
CA GLY A 344 10.98 -22.65 3.05
C GLY A 344 11.83 -23.78 3.63
N ASP A 345 11.81 -24.98 3.05
CA ASP A 345 12.45 -26.18 3.64
C ASP A 345 13.98 -26.11 3.68
N TYR A 346 14.56 -25.35 2.75
CA TYR A 346 16.00 -25.34 2.51
C TYR A 346 16.53 -23.90 2.50
N PRO A 347 17.79 -23.69 2.92
CA PRO A 347 18.43 -22.38 2.80
C PRO A 347 18.42 -21.88 1.35
N VAL A 348 17.96 -20.65 1.14
CA VAL A 348 17.90 -20.00 -0.17
C VAL A 348 19.28 -20.06 -0.85
N GLY A 349 19.30 -20.54 -2.10
CA GLY A 349 20.52 -20.70 -2.90
C GLY A 349 21.26 -22.03 -2.73
N SER A 350 20.81 -22.92 -1.83
CA SER A 350 21.35 -24.28 -1.74
C SER A 350 20.91 -25.16 -2.93
N PRO A 351 21.65 -26.23 -3.28
CA PRO A 351 21.22 -27.17 -4.32
C PRO A 351 19.83 -27.77 -4.04
N SER A 352 19.54 -28.08 -2.77
CA SER A 352 18.22 -28.58 -2.37
C SER A 352 17.13 -27.54 -2.56
N TRP A 353 17.38 -26.28 -2.21
CA TRP A 353 16.44 -25.19 -2.47
C TRP A 353 16.14 -25.07 -3.97
N SER A 354 17.16 -25.07 -4.84
CA SER A 354 16.97 -24.97 -6.29
C SER A 354 16.10 -26.09 -6.88
N ILE A 355 16.12 -27.29 -6.28
CA ILE A 355 15.30 -28.43 -6.72
C ILE A 355 13.86 -28.33 -6.19
N TRP A 356 13.67 -27.89 -4.95
CA TRP A 356 12.40 -28.07 -4.23
C TRP A 356 11.60 -26.79 -4.01
N HIS A 357 12.21 -25.60 -4.12
CA HIS A 357 11.56 -24.36 -3.68
C HIS A 357 10.22 -24.07 -4.37
N TYR A 358 10.03 -24.55 -5.59
CA TYR A 358 8.83 -24.31 -6.40
C TYR A 358 7.80 -25.46 -6.36
N VAL A 359 7.94 -26.37 -5.41
CA VAL A 359 7.14 -27.60 -5.28
C VAL A 359 6.21 -27.51 -4.07
N VAL A 360 4.97 -27.99 -4.23
CA VAL A 360 4.08 -28.36 -3.13
C VAL A 360 3.93 -29.89 -3.11
N LYS A 361 4.00 -30.48 -1.92
CA LYS A 361 3.82 -31.92 -1.70
C LYS A 361 2.45 -32.18 -1.09
N LEU A 362 1.70 -33.09 -1.69
CA LEU A 362 0.36 -33.46 -1.25
C LEU A 362 0.35 -34.92 -0.83
N THR A 363 -0.18 -35.21 0.36
CA THR A 363 -0.15 -36.56 0.96
C THR A 363 -1.54 -37.07 1.26
N ILE A 364 -1.79 -38.35 0.96
CA ILE A 364 -2.95 -39.13 1.41
C ILE A 364 -2.46 -40.51 1.87
N GLY A 365 -2.64 -40.81 3.16
CA GLY A 365 -2.10 -42.00 3.80
C GLY A 365 -0.59 -42.10 3.64
N ASN A 366 -0.14 -43.11 2.89
CA ASN A 366 1.29 -43.35 2.62
C ASN A 366 1.75 -42.85 1.25
N GLU A 367 0.86 -42.22 0.47
CA GLU A 367 1.17 -41.71 -0.86
C GLU A 367 1.41 -40.20 -0.80
N THR A 368 2.58 -39.75 -1.29
CA THR A 368 2.92 -38.33 -1.46
C THR A 368 3.23 -38.06 -2.92
N ARG A 369 2.59 -37.03 -3.51
CA ARG A 369 2.88 -36.53 -4.86
C ARG A 369 3.38 -35.10 -4.84
N ASN A 370 4.25 -34.78 -5.80
CA ASN A 370 4.86 -33.46 -5.94
C ASN A 370 4.21 -32.70 -7.10
N TYR A 371 3.80 -31.46 -6.85
CA TYR A 371 3.17 -30.60 -7.85
C TYR A 371 3.96 -29.30 -8.04
N ALA A 372 4.13 -28.92 -9.30
CA ALA A 372 4.81 -27.70 -9.72
C ALA A 372 4.35 -27.30 -11.12
N VAL A 373 4.02 -26.02 -11.32
CA VAL A 373 3.58 -25.47 -12.60
C VAL A 373 4.28 -24.14 -12.95
N CYS A 374 5.41 -23.86 -12.29
CA CYS A 374 6.21 -22.66 -12.55
C CYS A 374 6.59 -22.56 -14.03
N PRO A 375 6.21 -21.47 -14.74
CA PRO A 375 6.62 -21.27 -16.12
C PRO A 375 8.15 -21.16 -16.25
N MET A 376 8.66 -21.46 -17.45
CA MET A 376 10.08 -21.26 -17.75
C MET A 376 10.43 -19.77 -17.67
N GLY A 377 11.53 -19.43 -16.98
CA GLY A 377 11.95 -18.05 -16.76
C GLY A 377 12.05 -17.21 -18.04
N SER A 378 12.46 -17.84 -19.16
CA SER A 378 12.58 -17.18 -20.47
C SER A 378 11.25 -16.69 -21.05
N THR A 379 10.11 -17.23 -20.61
CA THR A 379 8.78 -16.79 -21.08
C THR A 379 8.39 -15.41 -20.59
N GLY A 380 9.08 -14.90 -19.56
CA GLY A 380 8.91 -13.54 -19.04
C GLY A 380 9.88 -12.52 -19.61
N ASN A 381 10.88 -12.95 -20.39
CA ASN A 381 11.93 -12.05 -20.90
C ASN A 381 11.38 -11.07 -21.94
N ILE A 382 11.72 -9.80 -21.79
CA ILE A 382 11.47 -8.75 -22.77
C ILE A 382 12.81 -8.18 -23.27
N GLU A 383 12.86 -7.80 -24.55
CA GLU A 383 14.06 -7.23 -25.18
C GLU A 383 14.28 -5.77 -24.78
N GLU A 384 13.19 -5.04 -24.52
CA GLU A 384 13.21 -3.64 -24.14
C GLU A 384 12.04 -3.30 -23.21
N ILE A 385 12.26 -2.33 -22.31
CA ILE A 385 11.19 -1.70 -21.54
C ILE A 385 10.61 -0.57 -22.39
N LYS A 386 9.40 -0.77 -22.90
CA LYS A 386 8.68 0.25 -23.68
C LYS A 386 8.05 1.27 -22.73
N MET A 387 8.59 2.48 -22.72
CA MET A 387 8.04 3.58 -21.94
C MET A 387 6.63 3.95 -22.42
N ILE A 388 5.74 4.26 -21.48
CA ILE A 388 4.37 4.69 -21.79
C ILE A 388 4.39 6.05 -22.50
N ASP A 389 3.72 6.13 -23.65
CA ASP A 389 3.45 7.40 -24.32
C ASP A 389 2.12 7.99 -23.82
N PHE A 390 2.19 8.97 -22.91
CA PHE A 390 1.00 9.65 -22.38
C PHE A 390 0.24 10.53 -23.40
N SER A 391 0.75 10.67 -24.63
CA SER A 391 -0.03 11.26 -25.72
C SER A 391 -0.92 10.26 -26.46
N ASP A 392 -0.67 8.95 -26.32
CA ASP A 392 -1.53 7.87 -26.82
C ASP A 392 -2.32 7.20 -25.69
N LEU A 393 -3.62 7.49 -25.64
CA LEU A 393 -4.52 6.99 -24.61
C LEU A 393 -5.24 5.68 -25.02
N SER A 394 -4.96 5.14 -26.21
CA SER A 394 -5.71 4.01 -26.78
C SER A 394 -5.64 2.74 -25.92
N ASN A 395 -4.49 2.50 -25.30
CA ASN A 395 -4.24 1.37 -24.41
C ASN A 395 -4.63 1.63 -22.95
N MET A 396 -5.13 2.82 -22.62
CA MET A 396 -5.53 3.18 -21.26
C MET A 396 -7.04 3.01 -21.06
N ARG A 397 -7.45 2.72 -19.82
CA ARG A 397 -8.86 2.71 -19.42
C ARG A 397 -9.24 4.06 -18.83
N LYS A 398 -10.10 4.84 -19.50
CA LYS A 398 -10.69 6.03 -18.89
C LYS A 398 -11.68 5.61 -17.80
N PHE A 399 -11.60 6.23 -16.63
CA PHE A 399 -12.64 6.11 -15.60
C PHE A 399 -13.50 7.36 -15.57
N GLY A 400 -14.82 7.18 -15.41
CA GLY A 400 -15.82 8.24 -15.53
C GLY A 400 -16.63 8.12 -16.80
#